data_AF-A0A8J3UUA0-F1
#
_entry.id   AF-A0A8J3UUA0-F1
#
_cell.length_a   1.000
_cell.length_b   1.000
_cell.length_c   1.000
_cell.angle_alpha   90.00
_cell.angle_beta   90.00
_cell.angle_gamma   90.00
#
_symmetry.space_group_name_H-M   'P 1'
#
loop_
_entity.id
_entity.type
_entity.pdbx_description
1 polymer ?
#
loop_
_entity_poly.entity_id
_entity_poly.type
_entity_poly.pdbx_seq_one_letter_code
_entity_poly.pdbx_strand_id
1 'polypeptide(L)'
;MGWRLLRSRKAGVSAQDAVRHLMGMGFIEIRFTTYLMRREMQGEEPSSPLSHLERIRMIADICHNLPGDFRWSSNQERERRAVESLRFHLRGLAYDDSTDSQAAQWVRMQLDEVGYDYLPLLSERVRAQLAQQ
;
A
#
# COMPACT_ATOMS: atom_id res chain seq x y z
N MET A 1 2.82 -28.89 -7.12
CA MET A 1 3.96 -28.73 -6.19
C MET A 1 4.79 -27.55 -6.66
N GLY A 2 5.05 -26.51 -5.85
CA GLY A 2 6.02 -25.48 -6.26
C GLY A 2 6.08 -24.17 -5.45
N TRP A 3 4.96 -23.55 -5.08
CA TRP A 3 5.02 -22.18 -4.55
C TRP A 3 5.47 -22.04 -3.09
N ARG A 4 5.41 -23.14 -2.32
CA ARG A 4 5.80 -23.15 -0.89
C ARG A 4 7.32 -23.10 -0.65
N LEU A 5 8.15 -23.21 -1.69
CA LEU A 5 9.60 -23.37 -1.55
C LEU A 5 10.42 -22.11 -1.89
N LEU A 6 9.81 -21.01 -2.33
CA LEU A 6 10.51 -19.74 -2.60
C LEU A 6 10.40 -18.69 -1.49
N ARG A 7 9.56 -18.89 -0.47
CA ARG A 7 9.63 -18.11 0.78
C ARG A 7 10.76 -18.66 1.66
N SER A 8 11.99 -18.50 1.14
CA SER A 8 13.20 -18.54 1.95
C SER A 8 13.02 -17.61 3.13
N ARG A 9 13.36 -18.11 4.33
CA ARG A 9 13.43 -17.39 5.61
C ARG A 9 14.41 -16.21 5.49
N LYS A 10 14.05 -15.14 4.78
CA LYS A 10 14.62 -13.82 5.02
C LYS A 10 14.11 -13.39 6.39
N ALA A 11 14.97 -12.77 7.21
CA ALA A 11 14.51 -12.02 8.36
C ALA A 11 13.33 -11.15 7.91
N GLY A 12 12.15 -11.39 8.46
CA GLY A 12 10.91 -10.81 7.94
C GLY A 12 10.99 -9.29 7.99
N VAL A 13 10.55 -8.63 6.91
CA VAL A 13 10.35 -7.18 6.91
C VAL A 13 9.39 -6.86 8.06
N SER A 14 9.78 -5.93 8.93
CA SER A 14 8.90 -5.49 10.02
C SER A 14 7.73 -4.69 9.45
N ALA A 15 6.62 -4.62 10.19
CA ALA A 15 5.51 -3.78 9.79
C ALA A 15 5.93 -2.31 9.71
N GLN A 16 6.82 -1.86 10.61
CA GLN A 16 7.43 -0.53 10.53
C GLN A 16 8.17 -0.28 9.22
N ASP A 17 9.03 -1.21 8.80
CA ASP A 17 9.80 -1.04 7.57
C ASP A 17 8.89 -1.07 6.34
N ALA A 18 7.86 -1.90 6.36
CA ALA A 18 6.83 -1.92 5.32
C ALA A 18 6.08 -0.58 5.24
N VAL A 19 5.70 0.01 6.39
CA VAL A 19 5.06 1.34 6.43
C VAL A 19 6.00 2.44 5.93
N ARG A 20 7.29 2.42 6.31
CA ARG A 20 8.29 3.37 5.77
C ARG A 20 8.43 3.24 4.26
N HIS A 21 8.44 2.02 3.76
CA HIS A 21 8.46 1.76 2.32
C HIS A 21 7.23 2.35 1.63
N LEU A 22 6.02 2.11 2.14
CA LEU A 22 4.79 2.70 1.62
C LEU A 22 4.82 4.23 1.60
N MET A 23 5.33 4.88 2.66
CA MET A 23 5.50 6.33 2.69
C MET A 23 6.49 6.82 1.63
N GLY A 24 7.63 6.13 1.47
CA GLY A 24 8.63 6.46 0.46
C GLY A 24 8.10 6.33 -0.96
N MET A 25 7.41 5.23 -1.26
CA MET A 25 6.84 4.96 -2.57
C MET A 25 5.67 5.89 -2.87
N GLY A 26 4.81 6.17 -1.89
CA GLY A 26 3.74 7.15 -2.04
C GLY A 26 4.27 8.54 -2.38
N PHE A 27 5.35 8.98 -1.73
CA PHE A 27 6.01 10.25 -2.07
C PHE A 27 6.53 10.26 -3.52
N ILE A 28 7.26 9.21 -3.93
CA ILE A 28 7.80 9.10 -5.28
C ILE A 28 6.69 9.15 -6.32
N GLU A 29 5.62 8.39 -6.09
CA GLU A 29 4.53 8.24 -7.04
C GLU A 29 3.69 9.51 -7.16
N ILE A 30 3.42 10.22 -6.06
CA ILE A 30 2.76 11.54 -6.09
C ILE A 30 3.58 12.52 -6.92
N ARG A 31 4.91 12.55 -6.72
CA ARG A 31 5.81 13.46 -7.46
C ARG A 31 5.82 13.13 -8.96
N PHE A 32 5.91 11.85 -9.30
CA PHE A 32 5.90 11.40 -10.69
C PHE A 32 4.56 11.70 -11.37
N THR A 33 3.45 11.35 -10.73
CA THR A 33 2.09 11.58 -11.24
C THR A 33 1.81 13.07 -11.43
N THR A 34 2.26 13.92 -10.50
CA THR A 34 2.14 15.38 -10.64
C THR A 34 2.92 15.92 -11.85
N TYR A 35 4.10 15.36 -12.13
CA TYR A 35 4.89 15.74 -13.30
C TYR A 35 4.16 15.37 -14.61
N LEU A 36 3.61 14.15 -14.70
CA LEU A 36 2.83 13.72 -15.85
C LEU A 36 1.60 14.60 -16.06
N MET A 37 0.83 14.85 -15.00
CA MET A 37 -0.34 15.73 -15.03
C MET A 37 0.00 17.13 -15.56
N ARG A 38 1.11 17.73 -15.10
CA ARG A 38 1.55 19.05 -15.61
C ARG A 38 1.92 19.03 -17.09
N ARG A 39 2.58 17.96 -17.55
CA ARG A 39 2.97 17.79 -18.95
C ARG A 39 1.74 17.62 -19.84
N GLU A 40 0.74 16.85 -19.40
CA GLU A 40 -0.53 16.67 -20.11
C GLU A 40 -1.32 17.97 -20.19
N MET A 41 -1.41 18.73 -19.09
CA MET A 41 -2.07 20.05 -19.09
C MET A 41 -1.38 21.08 -20.02
N GLN A 42 -0.13 20.85 -20.42
CA GLN A 42 0.61 21.69 -21.37
C GLN A 42 0.52 21.16 -22.82
N GLY A 43 -0.02 19.96 -23.04
CA GLY A 43 -0.27 19.36 -24.35
C GLY A 43 -1.75 19.38 -24.74
N GLU A 44 -2.05 18.93 -25.96
CA GLU A 44 -3.42 18.87 -26.49
C GLU A 44 -4.13 17.52 -26.22
N GLU A 45 -3.53 16.58 -25.49
CA GLU A 45 -4.17 15.27 -25.21
C GLU A 45 -5.17 15.35 -24.04
N PRO A 46 -6.44 14.95 -24.25
CA PRO A 46 -7.52 15.17 -23.28
C PRO A 46 -7.77 14.04 -22.28
N SER A 47 -6.86 13.07 -22.11
CA SER A 47 -6.98 12.00 -21.10
C SER A 47 -5.83 12.06 -20.11
N SER A 48 -5.99 12.20 -18.79
CA SER A 48 -7.15 12.50 -17.92
C SER A 48 -6.56 13.11 -16.64
N PRO A 49 -6.41 14.45 -16.58
CA PRO A 49 -5.88 15.12 -15.39
C PRO A 49 -6.66 14.76 -14.11
N LEU A 50 -7.94 14.39 -14.25
CA LEU A 50 -8.78 13.92 -13.16
C LEU A 50 -8.34 12.57 -12.61
N SER A 51 -8.00 11.58 -13.46
CA SER A 51 -7.53 10.27 -12.95
C SER A 51 -6.17 10.37 -12.26
N HIS A 52 -5.30 11.25 -12.73
CA HIS A 52 -4.03 11.53 -12.04
C HIS A 52 -4.26 12.16 -10.67
N LEU A 53 -5.19 13.11 -10.60
CA LEU A 53 -5.55 13.76 -9.34
C LEU A 53 -6.19 12.77 -8.34
N GLU A 54 -7.07 11.89 -8.81
CA GLU A 54 -7.67 10.81 -8.00
C GLU A 54 -6.61 9.85 -7.47
N ARG A 55 -5.66 9.44 -8.32
CA ARG A 55 -4.53 8.60 -7.90
C ARG A 55 -3.66 9.29 -6.85
N ILE A 56 -3.34 10.57 -7.03
CA ILE A 56 -2.59 11.37 -6.06
C ILE A 56 -3.33 11.44 -4.73
N ARG A 57 -4.64 11.71 -4.75
CA ARG A 57 -5.47 11.79 -3.54
C ARG A 57 -5.49 10.46 -2.81
N MET A 58 -5.75 9.36 -3.51
CA MET A 58 -5.75 8.01 -2.94
C MET A 58 -4.42 7.71 -2.22
N ILE A 59 -3.28 7.96 -2.86
CA ILE A 59 -1.96 7.71 -2.28
C ILE A 59 -1.69 8.64 -1.10
N ALA A 60 -2.04 9.91 -1.21
CA ALA A 60 -1.88 10.88 -0.13
C ALA A 60 -2.71 10.50 1.10
N ASP A 61 -3.95 10.03 0.90
CA ASP A 61 -4.83 9.55 1.97
C ASP A 61 -4.25 8.32 2.65
N ILE A 62 -3.67 7.38 1.90
CA ILE A 62 -2.93 6.24 2.48
C ILE A 62 -1.79 6.77 3.36
N CYS A 63 -0.88 7.57 2.79
CA CYS A 63 0.28 8.10 3.51
C CYS A 63 -0.10 8.91 4.75
N HIS A 64 -1.20 9.67 4.72
CA HIS A 64 -1.66 10.45 5.86
C HIS A 64 -2.15 9.57 7.03
N ASN A 65 -2.65 8.38 6.74
CA ASN A 65 -3.15 7.43 7.73
C ASN A 65 -2.08 6.41 8.20
N LEU A 66 -0.88 6.45 7.62
CA LEU A 66 0.25 5.64 8.08
C LEU A 66 0.89 6.24 9.35
N PRO A 67 1.35 5.42 10.30
CA PRO A 67 2.03 5.91 11.49
C PRO A 67 3.41 6.47 11.14
N GLY A 68 3.65 7.72 11.54
CA GLY A 68 4.98 8.35 11.41
C GLY A 68 5.98 7.90 12.48
N ASP A 69 7.26 8.01 12.16
CA ASP A 69 8.37 7.56 13.02
C ASP A 69 8.74 8.54 14.15
N PHE A 70 8.29 9.79 14.09
CA PHE A 70 8.78 10.87 14.96
C PHE A 70 8.13 10.93 16.34
N ARG A 71 7.15 10.07 16.65
CA ARG A 71 6.52 10.05 17.97
C ARG A 71 7.40 9.28 18.97
N TRP A 72 7.57 9.84 20.18
CA TRP A 72 8.23 9.16 21.29
C TRP A 72 7.37 8.00 21.77
N SER A 73 7.64 6.81 21.23
CA SER A 73 7.00 5.56 21.62
C SER A 73 8.04 4.43 21.65
N SER A 74 7.71 3.32 22.30
CA SER A 74 8.56 2.13 22.27
C SER A 74 8.56 1.49 20.87
N ASN A 75 9.62 0.75 20.53
CA ASN A 75 9.67 -0.05 19.29
C ASN A 75 8.44 -0.97 19.16
N GLN A 76 8.00 -1.57 20.26
CA GLN A 76 6.84 -2.46 20.29
C GLN A 76 5.54 -1.73 19.96
N GLU A 77 5.34 -0.52 20.49
CA GLU A 77 4.14 0.27 20.21
C GLU A 77 4.14 0.79 18.76
N ARG A 78 5.30 1.16 18.21
CA ARG A 78 5.42 1.49 16.78
C ARG A 78 5.04 0.31 15.90
N GLU A 79 5.53 -0.88 16.24
CA GLU A 79 5.24 -2.10 15.48
C GLU A 79 3.75 -2.42 15.51
N ARG A 80 3.13 -2.37 16.69
CA ARG A 80 1.70 -2.61 16.86
C ARG A 80 0.86 -1.64 16.01
N ARG A 81 1.18 -0.34 16.03
CA ARG A 81 0.48 0.66 15.22
C ARG A 81 0.68 0.44 13.72
N ALA A 82 1.88 0.06 13.30
CA ALA A 82 2.16 -0.27 11.91
C ALA A 82 1.30 -1.46 11.46
N VAL A 83 1.26 -2.54 12.25
CA VAL A 83 0.38 -3.70 11.99
C VAL A 83 -1.10 -3.30 11.90
N GLU A 84 -1.58 -2.47 12.84
CA GLU A 84 -2.97 -1.99 12.85
C GLU A 84 -3.30 -1.14 11.62
N SER A 85 -2.41 -0.24 11.22
CA SER A 85 -2.55 0.58 10.03
C SER A 85 -2.54 -0.25 8.74
N LEU A 86 -1.63 -1.22 8.62
CA LEU A 86 -1.61 -2.15 7.48
C LEU A 86 -2.90 -2.97 7.41
N ARG A 87 -3.40 -3.49 8.55
CA ARG A 87 -4.69 -4.19 8.61
C ARG A 87 -5.84 -3.29 8.17
N PHE A 88 -5.84 -2.03 8.61
CA PHE A 88 -6.85 -1.06 8.22
C PHE A 88 -6.84 -0.83 6.71
N HIS A 89 -5.69 -0.57 6.09
CA HIS A 89 -5.62 -0.32 4.66
C HIS A 89 -5.96 -1.56 3.82
N LEU A 90 -5.55 -2.76 4.26
CA LEU A 90 -5.85 -4.01 3.55
C LEU A 90 -7.31 -4.45 3.67
N ARG A 91 -8.12 -3.86 4.56
CA ARG A 91 -9.54 -4.20 4.71
C ARG A 91 -10.31 -3.97 3.41
N GLY A 92 -9.89 -3.01 2.58
CA GLY A 92 -10.51 -2.69 1.29
C GLY A 92 -10.55 -3.87 0.33
N LEU A 93 -9.65 -4.86 0.49
CA LEU A 93 -9.68 -6.11 -0.29
C LEU A 93 -10.92 -6.97 -0.02
N ALA A 94 -11.61 -6.75 1.11
CA ALA A 94 -12.81 -7.50 1.49
C ALA A 94 -14.12 -6.85 1.01
N TYR A 95 -14.08 -5.60 0.53
CA TYR A 95 -15.25 -4.81 0.16
C TYR A 95 -15.33 -4.63 -1.35
N ASP A 96 -16.56 -4.53 -1.86
CA ASP A 96 -16.84 -4.33 -3.29
C ASP A 96 -16.79 -2.84 -3.70
N ASP A 97 -16.47 -1.92 -2.78
CA ASP A 97 -16.26 -0.50 -3.09
C ASP A 97 -14.98 -0.35 -3.92
N SER A 98 -15.11 0.23 -5.11
CA SER A 98 -14.01 0.35 -6.06
C SER A 98 -12.85 1.21 -5.56
N THR A 99 -13.13 2.23 -4.74
CA THR A 99 -12.11 3.17 -4.25
C THR A 99 -11.27 2.52 -3.17
N ASP A 100 -11.94 1.91 -2.18
CA ASP A 100 -11.28 1.19 -1.09
C ASP A 100 -10.52 -0.04 -1.62
N SER A 101 -11.06 -0.72 -2.63
CA SER A 101 -10.39 -1.86 -3.28
C SER A 101 -9.11 -1.43 -4.01
N GLN A 102 -9.14 -0.31 -4.76
CA GLN A 102 -7.94 0.21 -5.44
C GLN A 102 -6.84 0.62 -4.45
N ALA A 103 -7.19 1.32 -3.37
CA ALA A 103 -6.24 1.71 -2.34
C ALA A 103 -5.60 0.47 -1.68
N ALA A 104 -6.42 -0.52 -1.32
CA ALA A 104 -5.93 -1.75 -0.71
C ALA A 104 -5.08 -2.60 -1.67
N GLN A 105 -5.41 -2.61 -2.96
CA GLN A 105 -4.60 -3.26 -4.00
C GLN A 105 -3.25 -2.56 -4.18
N TRP A 106 -3.21 -1.23 -4.18
CA TRP A 106 -1.96 -0.49 -4.23
C TRP A 106 -1.06 -0.84 -3.03
N VAL A 107 -1.60 -0.81 -1.81
CA VAL A 107 -0.86 -1.23 -0.60
C VAL A 107 -0.36 -2.67 -0.74
N ARG A 108 -1.22 -3.60 -1.17
CA ARG A 108 -0.86 -5.01 -1.36
C ARG A 108 0.34 -5.17 -2.29
N MET A 109 0.32 -4.52 -3.46
CA MET A 109 1.42 -4.61 -4.44
C MET A 109 2.74 -4.13 -3.84
N GLN A 110 2.73 -3.02 -3.10
CA GLN A 110 3.92 -2.49 -2.45
C GLN A 110 4.43 -3.41 -1.33
N LEU A 111 3.52 -4.05 -0.58
CA LEU A 111 3.89 -5.04 0.42
C LEU A 111 4.47 -6.33 -0.19
N ASP A 112 3.95 -6.78 -1.33
CA ASP A 112 4.53 -7.88 -2.09
C ASP A 112 5.95 -7.54 -2.58
N GLU A 113 6.14 -6.31 -3.08
CA GLU A 113 7.42 -5.82 -3.62
C GLU A 113 8.51 -5.73 -2.54
N VAL A 114 8.18 -5.21 -1.35
CA VAL A 114 9.10 -5.18 -0.21
C VAL A 114 9.26 -6.55 0.45
N GLY A 115 8.35 -7.50 0.19
CA GLY A 115 8.38 -8.86 0.75
C GLY A 115 7.84 -8.97 2.18
N TYR A 116 6.91 -8.09 2.57
CA TYR A 116 6.21 -8.15 3.85
C TYR A 116 5.11 -9.22 3.84
N ASP A 117 5.06 -10.10 4.84
CA ASP A 117 4.02 -11.13 4.92
C ASP A 117 2.73 -10.58 5.54
N TYR A 118 1.88 -9.98 4.71
CA TYR A 118 0.59 -9.43 5.14
C TYR A 118 -0.56 -10.45 5.20
N LEU A 119 -0.36 -11.68 4.73
CA LEU A 119 -1.42 -12.70 4.74
C LEU A 119 -2.05 -12.90 6.14
N PRO A 120 -1.29 -12.92 7.25
CA PRO A 120 -1.88 -13.02 8.59
C PRO A 120 -2.80 -11.85 8.97
N LEU A 121 -2.71 -10.70 8.28
CA LEU A 121 -3.54 -9.52 8.54
C LEU A 121 -4.89 -9.58 7.83
N LEU A 122 -5.05 -10.47 6.85
CA LEU A 122 -6.24 -10.58 6.01
C LEU A 122 -7.30 -11.48 6.65
N SER A 123 -8.56 -11.22 6.31
CA SER A 123 -9.67 -12.13 6.64
C SER A 123 -9.52 -13.46 5.89
N GLU A 124 -10.09 -14.52 6.44
CA GLU A 124 -10.02 -15.85 5.83
C GLU A 124 -10.59 -15.89 4.41
N ARG A 125 -11.71 -15.21 4.18
CA ARG A 125 -12.32 -15.06 2.85
C ARG A 125 -11.36 -14.47 1.84
N VAL A 126 -10.69 -13.36 2.18
CA VAL A 126 -9.75 -12.68 1.27
C VAL A 126 -8.53 -13.56 1.01
N ARG A 127 -8.00 -14.23 2.03
CA ARG A 127 -6.88 -15.18 1.85
C ARG A 127 -7.26 -16.31 0.89
N ALA A 128 -8.46 -16.87 1.02
CA ALA A 128 -8.94 -17.93 0.15
C ALA A 128 -9.09 -17.45 -1.30
N GLN A 129 -9.59 -16.23 -1.51
CA GLN A 129 -9.70 -15.62 -2.84
C GLN A 129 -8.33 -15.41 -3.50
N LEU A 130 -7.36 -14.86 -2.76
CA LEU A 130 -6.01 -14.63 -3.27
C LEU A 130 -5.26 -15.94 -3.58
N ALA A 131 -5.58 -17.04 -2.89
CA ALA A 131 -4.98 -18.35 -3.15
C ALA A 131 -5.47 -19.02 -4.45
N GLN A 132 -6.55 -18.50 -5.05
CA GLN A 132 -7.13 -19.00 -6.30
C GLN A 132 -6.69 -18.21 -7.54
N GLN A 133 -5.95 -17.11 -7.34
CA GLN A 133 -5.37 -16.27 -8.40
C GLN A 133 -3.94 -16.72 -8.71
#